data_AF-A0A0G3EQM4-F1
#
_entry.id   AF-A0A0G3EQM4-F1
#
_cell.length_a   1.000
_cell.length_b   1.000
_cell.length_c   1.000
_cell.angle_alpha   90.00
_cell.angle_beta   90.00
_cell.angle_gamma   90.00
#
_symmetry.space_group_name_H-M   'P 1'
#
loop_
_entity.id
_entity.type
_entity.pdbx_description
1 polymer ?
#
loop_
_entity_poly.entity_id
_entity_poly.type
_entity_poly.pdbx_seq_one_letter_code
_entity_poly.pdbx_strand_id
1 'polypeptide(L)'
;MSPALLIDAGNTRLKWALAPMPRPQNWQPRQPAYSASGAVAQRDWPALAEQLAAATATAPPHVWLSNVAGTAAEQGLRDTLRQLWGKAAPVPRLHSIRAQATQCGIVNHYTEPAQLGCDRWATLIGARAAFPGEHLLVATLGTATTLESLSAVGDFLGGLIAPGPALMLSSLANGTAQLPAVLPEQPADAPFATNTRAAMLAGCLAAQVGLIERSHAALRARLGEVRCVLTGGAGRWLSPHLCISHTAHDNLVLAGLFEIASSESNASLESHTL
;
A
#
# COMPACT_ATOMS: atom_id res chain seq x y z
N MET A 1 -5.03 6.27 26.34
CA MET A 1 -4.58 5.43 25.22
C MET A 1 -3.92 6.34 24.21
N SER A 2 -2.70 6.06 23.79
CA SER A 2 -1.96 6.92 22.87
C SER A 2 -1.90 6.25 21.50
N PRO A 3 -2.41 6.89 20.43
CA PRO A 3 -2.41 6.28 19.11
C PRO A 3 -1.00 6.10 18.56
N ALA A 4 -0.82 5.12 17.68
CA ALA A 4 0.36 5.04 16.83
C ALA A 4 0.13 5.82 15.54
N LEU A 5 1.15 6.54 15.08
CA LEU A 5 1.12 7.17 13.76
C LEU A 5 1.69 6.21 12.73
N LEU A 6 0.89 5.84 11.74
CA LEU A 6 1.28 4.97 10.64
C LEU A 6 1.53 5.83 9.40
N ILE A 7 2.64 5.62 8.71
CA ILE A 7 3.05 6.41 7.55
C ILE A 7 3.48 5.47 6.42
N ASP A 8 2.87 5.66 5.26
CA ASP A 8 3.24 5.04 4.00
C ASP A 8 3.79 6.11 3.05
N ALA A 9 5.12 6.18 2.95
CA ALA A 9 5.85 7.09 2.07
C ALA A 9 6.17 6.41 0.73
N GLY A 10 5.21 6.53 -0.20
CA GLY A 10 5.36 6.09 -1.58
C GLY A 10 6.01 7.14 -2.49
N ASN A 11 6.31 6.75 -3.73
CA ASN A 11 7.00 7.61 -4.70
C ASN A 11 6.20 8.86 -5.13
N THR A 12 4.87 8.76 -5.16
CA THR A 12 4.00 9.87 -5.64
C THR A 12 3.23 10.55 -4.50
N ARG A 13 2.92 9.83 -3.42
CA ARG A 13 2.14 10.33 -2.29
C ARG A 13 2.67 9.77 -0.98
N LEU A 14 2.47 10.51 0.09
CA LEU A 14 2.60 10.03 1.45
C LEU A 14 1.21 9.93 2.06
N LYS A 15 0.86 8.75 2.58
CA LYS A 15 -0.38 8.51 3.32
C LYS A 15 -0.08 8.30 4.78
N TRP A 16 -1.01 8.67 5.65
CA TRP A 16 -0.84 8.50 7.08
C TRP A 16 -2.17 8.19 7.77
N ALA A 17 -2.09 7.55 8.93
CA ALA A 17 -3.22 7.32 9.82
C ALA A 17 -2.80 7.33 11.29
N LEU A 18 -3.68 7.83 12.16
CA LEU A 18 -3.61 7.66 13.60
C LEU A 18 -4.41 6.43 13.99
N ALA A 19 -3.71 5.37 14.39
CA ALA A 19 -4.31 4.10 14.74
C ALA A 19 -4.48 3.95 16.25
N PRO A 20 -5.64 3.49 16.72
CA PRO A 20 -5.89 3.29 18.15
C PRO A 20 -4.98 2.20 18.70
N MET A 21 -4.27 2.52 19.79
CA MET A 21 -3.39 1.58 20.49
C MET A 21 -3.66 1.62 22.00
N PRO A 22 -3.88 0.47 22.67
CA PRO A 22 -3.87 -0.89 22.13
C PRO A 22 -5.06 -1.16 21.16
N ARG A 23 -4.98 -2.28 20.43
CA ARG A 23 -6.03 -2.71 19.48
C ARG A 23 -7.42 -2.74 20.18
N PRO A 24 -8.43 -2.04 19.64
CA PRO A 24 -9.80 -2.15 20.14
C PRO A 24 -10.39 -3.54 19.93
N GLN A 25 -11.27 -3.99 20.83
CA GLN A 25 -11.95 -5.30 20.70
C GLN A 25 -12.80 -5.42 19.42
N ASN A 26 -13.35 -4.30 18.94
CA ASN A 26 -14.17 -4.23 17.73
C ASN A 26 -13.35 -3.88 16.47
N TRP A 27 -12.02 -4.03 16.50
CA TRP A 27 -11.17 -3.78 15.34
C TRP A 27 -11.52 -4.71 14.16
N GLN A 28 -11.74 -4.14 12.98
CA GLN A 28 -12.03 -4.88 11.76
C GLN A 28 -10.94 -4.63 10.71
N PRO A 29 -10.04 -5.59 10.45
CA PRO A 29 -8.97 -5.40 9.45
C PRO A 29 -9.49 -5.16 8.01
N ARG A 30 -10.72 -5.62 7.70
CA ARG A 30 -11.39 -5.32 6.42
C ARG A 30 -11.79 -3.86 6.28
N GLN A 31 -12.05 -3.17 7.38
CA GLN A 31 -12.45 -1.76 7.42
C GLN A 31 -11.81 -1.09 8.66
N PRO A 32 -10.49 -0.84 8.62
CA PRO A 32 -9.76 -0.24 9.74
C PRO A 32 -10.36 1.11 10.16
N ALA A 33 -10.69 1.26 11.44
CA ALA A 33 -11.23 2.50 11.99
C ALA A 33 -10.11 3.34 12.64
N TYR A 34 -9.50 4.22 11.84
CA TYR A 34 -8.49 5.18 12.31
C TYR A 34 -9.16 6.41 12.94
N SER A 35 -8.54 7.02 13.95
CA SER A 35 -9.07 8.24 14.57
C SER A 35 -8.90 9.47 13.67
N ALA A 36 -7.88 9.44 12.81
CA ALA A 36 -7.69 10.39 11.73
C ALA A 36 -6.82 9.72 10.65
N SER A 37 -6.95 10.15 9.41
CA SER A 37 -6.10 9.72 8.30
C SER A 37 -6.04 10.78 7.23
N GLY A 38 -4.97 10.80 6.47
CA GLY A 38 -4.79 11.76 5.39
C GLY A 38 -3.78 11.30 4.36
N ALA A 39 -3.64 12.12 3.32
CA ALA A 39 -2.64 11.95 2.29
C ALA A 39 -2.18 13.32 1.79
N VAL A 40 -0.91 13.40 1.42
CA VAL A 40 -0.29 14.57 0.81
C VAL A 40 0.50 14.15 -0.43
N ALA A 41 0.80 15.10 -1.30
CA ALA A 41 1.76 14.89 -2.37
C ALA A 41 3.13 14.53 -1.75
N GLN A 42 3.90 13.69 -2.44
CA GLN A 42 5.24 13.35 -1.95
C GLN A 42 6.10 14.63 -1.84
N ARG A 43 6.86 14.74 -0.75
CA ARG A 43 7.66 15.92 -0.34
C ARG A 43 6.88 17.18 0.02
N ASP A 44 5.55 17.14 0.10
CA ASP A 44 4.76 18.24 0.64
C ASP A 44 4.75 18.23 2.18
N TRP A 45 5.91 18.53 2.75
CA TRP A 45 6.14 18.54 4.20
C TRP A 45 5.32 19.59 4.96
N PRO A 46 5.09 20.81 4.43
CA PRO A 46 4.21 21.78 5.08
C PRO A 46 2.77 21.26 5.21
N ALA A 47 2.20 20.69 4.14
CA ALA A 47 0.86 20.12 4.20
C ALA A 47 0.80 18.93 5.17
N LEU A 48 1.84 18.09 5.21
CA LEU A 48 1.92 17.00 6.18
C LEU A 48 1.91 17.54 7.62
N ALA A 49 2.72 18.56 7.90
CA ALA A 49 2.81 19.16 9.22
C ALA A 49 1.47 19.73 9.68
N GLU A 50 0.79 20.46 8.79
CA GLU A 50 -0.53 21.03 9.03
C GLU A 50 -1.57 19.94 9.33
N GLN A 51 -1.64 18.90 8.48
CA GLN A 51 -2.57 17.78 8.66
C GLN A 51 -2.33 17.05 9.99
N LEU A 52 -1.08 16.76 10.35
CA LEU A 52 -0.75 16.05 11.59
C LEU A 52 -1.03 16.91 12.83
N ALA A 53 -0.71 18.20 12.79
CA ALA A 53 -0.99 19.14 13.88
C ALA A 53 -2.51 19.30 14.11
N ALA A 54 -3.30 19.32 13.04
CA ALA A 54 -4.76 19.36 13.12
C ALA A 54 -5.35 18.04 13.65
N ALA A 55 -4.72 16.90 13.34
CA ALA A 55 -5.23 15.58 13.70
C ALA A 55 -4.98 15.18 15.16
N THR A 56 -3.91 15.68 15.79
CA THR A 56 -3.62 15.38 17.19
C THR A 56 -2.83 16.47 17.90
N ALA A 57 -3.28 16.85 19.09
CA ALA A 57 -2.59 17.80 19.96
C ALA A 57 -1.39 17.19 20.69
N THR A 58 -1.35 15.86 20.82
CA THR A 58 -0.33 15.13 21.58
C THR A 58 0.55 14.31 20.67
N ALA A 59 1.86 14.32 20.92
CA ALA A 59 2.80 13.53 20.16
C ALA A 59 2.50 12.02 20.29
N PRO A 60 2.31 11.28 19.18
CA PRO A 60 2.17 9.83 19.23
C PRO A 60 3.52 9.21 19.66
N PRO A 61 3.55 8.31 20.66
CA PRO A 61 4.81 7.76 21.19
C PRO A 61 5.56 6.89 20.15
N HIS A 62 4.82 6.34 19.19
CA HIS A 62 5.35 5.48 18.13
C HIS A 62 4.88 5.95 16.77
N VAL A 63 5.83 6.04 15.84
CA VAL A 63 5.61 6.30 14.42
C VAL A 63 6.13 5.10 13.64
N TRP A 64 5.30 4.47 12.82
CA TRP A 64 5.64 3.33 11.99
C TRP A 64 5.69 3.73 10.53
N LEU A 65 6.82 3.49 9.87
CA LEU A 65 7.12 3.99 8.55
C LEU A 65 7.39 2.85 7.57
N SER A 66 6.55 2.77 6.54
CA SER A 66 6.91 2.16 5.24
C SER A 66 7.48 3.27 4.35
N ASN A 67 8.70 3.11 3.84
CA ASN A 67 9.32 4.10 2.95
C ASN A 67 9.98 3.44 1.74
N VAL A 68 9.41 3.70 0.56
CA VAL A 68 10.00 3.33 -0.74
C VAL A 68 10.38 4.55 -1.58
N ALA A 69 10.25 5.75 -1.03
CA ALA A 69 10.57 7.03 -1.69
C ALA A 69 12.03 7.50 -1.45
N GLY A 70 12.83 6.68 -0.76
CA GLY A 70 14.26 6.89 -0.55
C GLY A 70 14.62 7.73 0.68
N THR A 71 15.92 7.93 0.89
CA THR A 71 16.50 8.55 2.09
C THR A 71 16.11 10.02 2.25
N ALA A 72 16.01 10.76 1.14
CA ALA A 72 15.59 12.16 1.17
C ALA A 72 14.15 12.33 1.69
N ALA A 73 13.26 11.38 1.37
CA ALA A 73 11.89 11.40 1.87
C ALA A 73 11.85 11.11 3.39
N GLU A 74 12.63 10.14 3.85
CA GLU A 74 12.75 9.84 5.28
C GLU A 74 13.32 11.02 6.07
N GLN A 75 14.35 11.68 5.53
CA GLN A 75 14.95 12.84 6.19
C GLN A 75 13.95 13.99 6.33
N GLY A 76 13.21 14.30 5.26
CA GLY A 76 12.15 15.31 5.29
C GLY A 76 11.08 14.99 6.34
N LEU A 77 10.62 13.74 6.40
CA LEU A 77 9.68 13.28 7.43
C LEU A 77 10.26 13.44 8.85
N ARG A 78 11.51 13.04 9.08
CA ARG A 78 12.17 13.18 10.40
C ARG A 78 12.21 14.64 10.83
N ASP A 79 12.50 15.55 9.92
CA ASP A 79 12.57 16.98 10.23
C ASP A 79 11.17 17.56 10.51
N THR A 80 10.14 17.15 9.77
CA THR A 80 8.74 17.48 10.09
C THR A 80 8.33 16.99 11.49
N LEU A 81 8.63 15.74 11.83
CA LEU A 81 8.29 15.17 13.13
C LEU A 81 9.05 15.87 14.27
N ARG A 82 10.31 16.25 14.06
CA ARG A 82 11.10 17.04 15.03
C ARG A 82 10.53 18.45 15.21
N GLN A 83 10.08 19.09 14.14
CA GLN A 83 9.46 20.41 14.21
C GLN A 83 8.17 20.37 15.03
N LEU A 84 7.33 19.36 14.81
CA LEU A 84 6.06 19.21 15.53
C LEU A 84 6.26 18.77 16.99
N TRP A 85 7.11 17.76 17.22
CA TRP A 85 7.12 17.00 18.47
C TRP A 85 8.52 16.77 19.05
N GLY A 86 9.56 17.44 18.55
CA GLY A 86 10.93 17.28 19.06
C GLY A 86 11.14 17.72 20.51
N LYS A 87 10.23 18.53 21.07
CA LYS A 87 10.21 18.96 22.48
C LYS A 87 9.19 18.19 23.32
N ALA A 88 8.48 17.23 22.74
CA ALA A 88 7.50 16.42 23.48
C ALA A 88 8.22 15.48 24.46
N ALA A 89 7.54 15.15 25.56
CA ALA A 89 7.99 14.16 26.53
C ALA A 89 6.91 13.06 26.67
N PRO A 90 7.18 11.81 26.23
CA PRO A 90 8.38 11.35 25.52
C PRO A 90 8.43 11.84 24.05
N VAL A 91 9.63 11.89 23.49
CA VAL A 91 9.84 12.13 22.05
C VAL A 91 9.37 10.90 21.26
N PRO A 92 8.62 11.07 20.15
CA PRO A 92 8.19 9.96 19.30
C PRO A 92 9.34 9.09 18.82
N ARG A 93 9.18 7.76 18.91
CA ARG A 93 10.11 6.79 18.31
C ARG A 93 9.66 6.44 16.91
N LEU A 94 10.56 6.58 15.93
CA LEU A 94 10.32 6.22 14.54
C LEU A 94 10.85 4.81 14.24
N HIS A 95 9.95 3.93 13.81
CA HIS A 95 10.21 2.55 13.42
C HIS A 95 10.07 2.40 11.91
N SER A 96 11.19 2.25 11.20
CA SER A 96 11.19 2.00 9.75
C SER A 96 11.08 0.50 9.50
N ILE A 97 9.99 0.06 8.88
CA ILE A 97 9.77 -1.35 8.59
C ILE A 97 10.58 -1.80 7.37
N ARG A 98 10.90 -3.09 7.33
CA ARG A 98 11.52 -3.78 6.20
C ARG A 98 10.83 -5.13 6.03
N ALA A 99 10.89 -5.68 4.81
CA ALA A 99 10.47 -7.06 4.60
C ALA A 99 11.36 -8.01 5.40
N GLN A 100 10.73 -9.01 6.01
CA GLN A 100 11.37 -10.03 6.82
C GLN A 100 11.10 -11.41 6.21
N ALA A 101 11.84 -12.43 6.66
CA ALA A 101 11.59 -13.81 6.27
C ALA A 101 10.21 -14.30 6.76
N THR A 102 9.85 -13.92 7.99
CA THR A 102 8.56 -14.24 8.60
C THR A 102 8.08 -13.09 9.47
N GLN A 103 6.81 -12.69 9.35
CA GLN A 103 6.18 -11.71 10.25
C GLN A 103 4.66 -11.82 10.15
N CYS A 104 3.94 -11.58 11.25
CA CYS A 104 2.46 -11.50 11.27
C CYS A 104 1.75 -12.68 10.56
N GLY A 105 2.28 -13.91 10.70
CA GLY A 105 1.71 -15.10 10.07
C GLY A 105 1.93 -15.22 8.56
N ILE A 106 2.93 -14.50 8.02
CA ILE A 106 3.37 -14.61 6.62
C ILE A 106 4.79 -15.15 6.56
N VAL A 107 5.04 -16.06 5.61
CA VAL A 107 6.36 -16.54 5.20
C VAL A 107 6.72 -15.96 3.84
N ASN A 108 7.87 -15.30 3.73
CA ASN A 108 8.34 -14.64 2.52
C ASN A 108 9.23 -15.57 1.69
N HIS A 109 8.74 -16.04 0.54
CA HIS A 109 9.48 -16.95 -0.35
C HIS A 109 10.32 -16.23 -1.42
N TYR A 110 10.59 -14.93 -1.28
CA TYR A 110 11.69 -14.33 -2.06
C TYR A 110 13.01 -15.03 -1.70
N THR A 111 13.88 -15.24 -2.71
CA THR A 111 15.24 -15.76 -2.50
C THR A 111 16.00 -14.94 -1.46
N GLU A 112 15.83 -13.62 -1.52
CA GLU A 112 16.32 -12.67 -0.52
C GLU A 112 15.13 -11.87 0.03
N PRO A 113 14.55 -12.26 1.18
CA PRO A 113 13.35 -11.64 1.73
C PRO A 113 13.43 -10.12 1.88
N ALA A 114 14.61 -9.60 2.24
CA ALA A 114 14.85 -8.17 2.44
C ALA A 114 14.76 -7.31 1.16
N GLN A 115 14.82 -7.92 -0.03
CA GLN A 115 14.66 -7.20 -1.31
C GLN A 115 13.20 -6.86 -1.63
N LEU A 116 12.23 -7.51 -0.97
CA LEU A 116 10.83 -7.15 -1.12
C LEU A 116 10.59 -5.73 -0.56
N GLY A 117 9.94 -4.88 -1.35
CA GLY A 117 9.54 -3.54 -0.92
C GLY A 117 8.73 -3.58 0.38
N CYS A 118 9.04 -2.69 1.33
CA CYS A 118 8.38 -2.67 2.64
C CYS A 118 6.88 -2.35 2.54
N ASP A 119 6.48 -1.59 1.51
CA ASP A 119 5.09 -1.30 1.17
C ASP A 119 4.33 -2.55 0.71
N ARG A 120 4.95 -3.37 -0.14
CA ARG A 120 4.41 -4.67 -0.59
C ARG A 120 4.34 -5.66 0.57
N TRP A 121 5.34 -5.65 1.45
CA TRP A 121 5.34 -6.45 2.67
C TRP A 121 4.20 -6.08 3.61
N ALA A 122 4.03 -4.80 3.92
CA ALA A 122 2.90 -4.32 4.70
C ALA A 122 1.56 -4.61 4.02
N THR A 123 1.48 -4.46 2.69
CA THR A 123 0.27 -4.82 1.92
C THR A 123 -0.13 -6.27 2.12
N LEU A 124 0.83 -7.20 2.05
CA LEU A 124 0.60 -8.62 2.30
C LEU A 124 0.07 -8.87 3.71
N ILE A 125 0.70 -8.25 4.73
CA ILE A 125 0.29 -8.38 6.13
C ILE A 125 -1.14 -7.84 6.34
N GLY A 126 -1.44 -6.66 5.79
CA GLY A 126 -2.78 -6.08 5.85
C GLY A 126 -3.82 -6.97 5.17
N ALA A 127 -3.47 -7.53 4.00
CA ALA A 127 -4.37 -8.42 3.25
C ALA A 127 -4.63 -9.73 4.00
N ARG A 128 -3.60 -10.31 4.62
CA ARG A 128 -3.70 -11.50 5.48
C ARG A 128 -4.67 -11.28 6.63
N ALA A 129 -4.56 -10.15 7.32
CA ALA A 129 -5.44 -9.82 8.43
C ALA A 129 -6.89 -9.56 7.97
N ALA A 130 -7.07 -8.93 6.80
CA ALA A 130 -8.38 -8.65 6.24
C ALA A 130 -9.09 -9.92 5.73
N PHE A 131 -8.37 -10.89 5.17
CA PHE A 131 -8.94 -12.08 4.53
C PHE A 131 -8.28 -13.36 5.04
N PRO A 132 -8.47 -13.71 6.33
CA PRO A 132 -7.82 -14.87 6.93
C PRO A 132 -8.30 -16.16 6.28
N GLY A 133 -7.38 -17.09 6.01
CA GLY A 133 -7.69 -18.41 5.46
C GLY A 133 -8.05 -18.43 3.96
N GLU A 134 -7.89 -17.33 3.25
CA GLU A 134 -8.16 -17.24 1.80
C GLU A 134 -6.85 -17.15 1.00
N HIS A 135 -6.79 -17.75 -0.20
CA HIS A 135 -5.73 -17.45 -1.17
C HIS A 135 -6.01 -16.10 -1.82
N LEU A 136 -5.00 -15.23 -1.88
CA LEU A 136 -5.15 -13.86 -2.36
C LEU A 136 -4.23 -13.60 -3.56
N LEU A 137 -4.79 -12.94 -4.57
CA LEU A 137 -4.05 -12.11 -5.50
C LEU A 137 -4.29 -10.65 -5.10
N VAL A 138 -3.29 -10.00 -4.53
CA VAL A 138 -3.40 -8.58 -4.17
C VAL A 138 -2.84 -7.75 -5.31
N ALA A 139 -3.65 -6.87 -5.89
CA ALA A 139 -3.26 -5.96 -6.95
C ALA A 139 -3.24 -4.52 -6.44
N THR A 140 -2.04 -3.95 -6.36
CA THR A 140 -1.83 -2.58 -5.91
C THR A 140 -1.61 -1.68 -7.10
N LEU A 141 -2.54 -0.76 -7.34
CA LEU A 141 -2.52 0.15 -8.49
C LEU A 141 -2.05 1.55 -8.07
N GLY A 142 -0.73 1.75 -8.11
CA GLY A 142 -0.05 3.01 -7.80
C GLY A 142 0.82 3.51 -8.95
N THR A 143 1.98 4.10 -8.62
CA THR A 143 3.01 4.47 -9.62
C THR A 143 3.44 3.26 -10.44
N ALA A 144 3.66 2.14 -9.75
CA ALA A 144 3.71 0.81 -10.33
C ALA A 144 2.40 0.07 -10.05
N THR A 145 2.05 -0.85 -10.94
CA THR A 145 1.09 -1.91 -10.65
C THR A 145 1.87 -3.10 -10.13
N THR A 146 1.59 -3.51 -8.89
CA THR A 146 2.19 -4.72 -8.30
C THR A 146 1.12 -5.78 -8.08
N LEU A 147 1.51 -7.04 -8.28
CA LEU A 147 0.70 -8.20 -7.96
C LEU A 147 1.43 -9.06 -6.94
N GLU A 148 0.78 -9.40 -5.85
CA GLU A 148 1.30 -10.28 -4.81
C GLU A 148 0.42 -11.53 -4.69
N SER A 149 1.05 -12.71 -4.68
CA SER A 149 0.35 -13.97 -4.46
C SER A 149 0.56 -14.46 -3.02
N LEU A 150 -0.53 -14.61 -2.27
CA LEU A 150 -0.51 -15.05 -0.88
C LEU A 150 -1.38 -16.31 -0.72
N SER A 151 -0.84 -17.36 -0.11
CA SER A 151 -1.59 -18.58 0.17
C SER A 151 -2.50 -18.43 1.40
N ALA A 152 -3.53 -19.28 1.49
CA ALA A 152 -4.43 -19.38 2.65
C ALA A 152 -3.70 -19.73 3.96
N VAL A 153 -2.49 -20.28 3.90
CA VAL A 153 -1.67 -20.57 5.10
C VAL A 153 -0.63 -19.49 5.41
N GLY A 154 -0.51 -18.46 4.57
CA GLY A 154 0.39 -17.32 4.79
C GLY A 154 1.68 -17.36 3.97
N ASP A 155 1.81 -18.21 2.97
CA ASP A 155 2.98 -18.20 2.09
C ASP A 155 2.84 -17.10 1.05
N PHE A 156 3.74 -16.12 1.08
CA PHE A 156 3.91 -15.20 -0.05
C PHE A 156 4.74 -15.91 -1.12
N LEU A 157 4.10 -16.31 -2.22
CA LEU A 157 4.68 -17.18 -3.26
C LEU A 157 5.42 -16.40 -4.36
N GLY A 158 5.59 -15.09 -4.19
CA GLY A 158 6.14 -14.18 -5.17
C GLY A 158 5.10 -13.26 -5.79
N GLY A 159 5.54 -12.43 -6.74
CA GLY A 159 4.71 -11.39 -7.32
C GLY A 159 5.26 -10.82 -8.62
N LEU A 160 4.53 -9.86 -9.18
CA LEU A 160 4.87 -9.16 -10.43
C LEU A 160 4.91 -7.65 -10.18
N ILE A 161 5.75 -6.96 -10.95
CA ILE A 161 5.83 -5.49 -10.96
C ILE A 161 5.74 -5.03 -12.42
N ALA A 162 4.81 -4.12 -12.69
CA ALA A 162 4.60 -3.50 -13.99
C ALA A 162 4.45 -1.99 -13.83
N PRO A 163 4.66 -1.18 -14.88
CA PRO A 163 4.32 0.24 -14.82
C PRO A 163 2.82 0.43 -14.54
N GLY A 164 2.47 1.36 -13.66
CA GLY A 164 1.08 1.75 -13.42
C GLY A 164 0.51 2.55 -14.60
N PRO A 165 -0.80 2.83 -14.62
CA PRO A 165 -1.46 3.48 -15.77
C PRO A 165 -0.85 4.82 -16.18
N ALA A 166 -0.57 5.69 -15.20
CA ALA A 166 0.04 6.99 -15.44
C ALA A 166 1.48 6.87 -15.99
N LEU A 167 2.25 5.90 -15.46
CA LEU A 167 3.61 5.64 -15.90
C LEU A 167 3.64 5.05 -17.33
N MET A 168 2.73 4.13 -17.66
CA MET A 168 2.58 3.61 -19.02
C MET A 168 2.32 4.74 -20.02
N LEU A 169 1.34 5.60 -19.77
CA LEU A 169 0.99 6.71 -20.67
C LEU A 169 2.12 7.75 -20.75
N SER A 170 2.75 8.09 -19.63
CA SER A 170 3.89 8.99 -19.62
C SER A 170 5.09 8.43 -20.38
N SER A 171 5.33 7.11 -20.31
CA SER A 171 6.43 6.47 -21.03
C SER A 171 6.24 6.55 -22.55
N LEU A 172 5.00 6.42 -23.04
CA LEU A 172 4.67 6.58 -24.46
C LEU A 172 4.88 8.03 -24.93
N ALA A 173 4.42 9.01 -24.15
CA ALA A 173 4.59 10.42 -24.47
C ALA A 173 6.07 10.85 -24.50
N ASN A 174 6.87 10.35 -23.56
CA ASN A 174 8.29 10.70 -23.46
C ASN A 174 9.18 9.87 -24.39
N GLY A 175 8.76 8.66 -24.74
CA GLY A 175 9.55 7.70 -25.53
C GLY A 175 9.26 7.75 -27.03
N THR A 176 8.34 8.60 -27.50
CA THR A 176 7.97 8.67 -28.92
C THR A 176 7.83 10.11 -29.39
N ALA A 177 8.02 10.35 -30.69
CA ALA A 177 8.05 11.71 -31.24
C ALA A 177 6.65 12.36 -31.40
N GLN A 178 5.59 11.56 -31.51
CA GLN A 178 4.26 12.05 -31.92
C GLN A 178 3.12 11.68 -30.95
N LEU A 179 3.36 10.84 -29.93
CA LEU A 179 2.30 10.52 -28.98
C LEU A 179 2.13 11.64 -27.96
N PRO A 180 0.91 12.13 -27.72
CA PRO A 180 0.67 13.23 -26.80
C PRO A 180 0.76 12.77 -25.35
N ALA A 181 0.93 13.74 -24.43
CA ALA A 181 0.69 13.50 -23.01
C ALA A 181 -0.80 13.21 -22.75
N VAL A 182 -1.07 12.09 -22.08
CA VAL A 182 -2.42 11.63 -21.72
C VAL A 182 -2.43 11.22 -20.25
N LEU A 183 -3.47 11.62 -19.52
CA LEU A 183 -3.70 11.22 -18.14
C LEU A 183 -4.76 10.11 -18.08
N PRO A 184 -4.63 9.15 -17.15
CA PRO A 184 -5.60 8.07 -16.96
C PRO A 184 -6.83 8.56 -16.16
N GLU A 185 -7.44 9.67 -16.58
CA GLU A 185 -8.58 10.29 -15.90
C GLU A 185 -9.91 9.88 -16.53
N GLN A 186 -9.90 9.53 -17.81
CA GLN A 186 -11.09 9.05 -18.53
C GLN A 186 -10.85 7.61 -18.99
N PRO A 187 -11.81 6.69 -18.75
CA PRO A 187 -11.76 5.37 -19.35
C PRO A 187 -11.85 5.50 -20.88
N ALA A 188 -11.30 4.53 -21.60
CA ALA A 188 -11.50 4.46 -23.04
C ALA A 188 -12.96 4.05 -23.33
N ASP A 189 -13.60 4.74 -24.28
CA ASP A 189 -15.00 4.47 -24.64
C ASP A 189 -15.21 3.13 -25.36
N ALA A 190 -14.15 2.59 -25.98
CA ALA A 190 -14.21 1.34 -26.73
C ALA A 190 -12.85 0.63 -26.82
N PRO A 191 -12.82 -0.72 -26.90
CA PRO A 191 -11.64 -1.44 -27.35
C PRO A 191 -11.31 -1.09 -28.82
N PHE A 192 -10.03 -1.11 -29.18
CA PHE A 192 -9.54 -0.77 -30.53
C PHE A 192 -10.03 0.60 -31.06
N ALA A 193 -9.72 1.65 -30.30
CA ALA A 193 -10.14 3.01 -30.64
C ALA A 193 -9.54 3.54 -31.96
N THR A 194 -10.24 4.48 -32.58
CA THR A 194 -9.92 5.05 -33.91
C THR A 194 -9.19 6.39 -33.86
N ASN A 195 -8.74 6.82 -32.69
CA ASN A 195 -7.88 8.00 -32.53
C ASN A 195 -6.76 7.73 -31.52
N THR A 196 -5.63 8.43 -31.68
CA THR A 196 -4.39 8.18 -30.94
C THR A 196 -4.56 8.23 -29.42
N ARG A 197 -5.24 9.27 -28.89
CA ARG A 197 -5.43 9.43 -27.44
C ARG A 197 -6.25 8.28 -26.85
N ALA A 198 -7.38 7.95 -27.49
CA ALA A 198 -8.22 6.84 -27.05
C ALA A 198 -7.54 5.49 -27.24
N ALA A 199 -6.72 5.31 -28.28
CA ALA A 199 -5.95 4.08 -28.50
C ALA A 199 -4.90 3.86 -27.40
N MET A 200 -4.22 4.94 -26.95
CA MET A 200 -3.30 4.89 -25.81
C MET A 200 -4.02 4.50 -24.52
N LEU A 201 -5.19 5.09 -24.24
CA LEU A 201 -6.00 4.76 -23.07
C LEU A 201 -6.50 3.31 -23.12
N ALA A 202 -7.03 2.87 -24.25
CA ALA A 202 -7.53 1.51 -24.45
C ALA A 202 -6.42 0.47 -24.32
N GLY A 203 -5.24 0.73 -24.90
CA GLY A 203 -4.08 -0.15 -24.79
C GLY A 203 -3.55 -0.25 -23.35
N CYS A 204 -3.48 0.89 -22.64
CA CYS A 204 -3.11 0.92 -21.23
C CYS A 204 -4.10 0.12 -20.37
N LEU A 205 -5.40 0.35 -20.56
CA LEU A 205 -6.46 -0.38 -19.86
C LEU A 205 -6.39 -1.88 -20.11
N ALA A 206 -6.29 -2.29 -21.39
CA ALA A 206 -6.18 -3.70 -21.78
C ALA A 206 -4.95 -4.37 -21.16
N ALA A 207 -3.81 -3.68 -21.09
CA ALA A 207 -2.60 -4.20 -20.46
C ALA A 207 -2.78 -4.42 -18.95
N GLN A 208 -3.43 -3.49 -18.24
CA GLN A 208 -3.67 -3.60 -16.80
C GLN A 208 -4.69 -4.71 -16.48
N VAL A 209 -5.82 -4.74 -17.19
CA VAL A 209 -6.84 -5.79 -17.05
C VAL A 209 -6.23 -7.16 -17.36
N GLY A 210 -5.56 -7.29 -18.50
CA GLY A 210 -4.93 -8.54 -18.92
C GLY A 210 -3.86 -9.03 -17.94
N LEU A 211 -3.05 -8.13 -17.37
CA LEU A 211 -2.08 -8.47 -16.34
C LEU A 211 -2.74 -9.10 -15.10
N ILE A 212 -3.82 -8.49 -14.59
CA ILE A 212 -4.52 -8.98 -13.41
C ILE A 212 -5.23 -10.30 -13.72
N GLU A 213 -6.04 -10.36 -14.77
CA GLU A 213 -6.88 -11.52 -15.06
C GLU A 213 -6.05 -12.75 -15.44
N ARG A 214 -4.99 -12.57 -16.24
CA ARG A 214 -4.07 -13.67 -16.57
C ARG A 214 -3.37 -14.19 -15.32
N SER A 215 -2.94 -13.30 -14.43
CA SER A 215 -2.26 -13.69 -13.18
C SER A 215 -3.22 -14.36 -12.21
N HIS A 216 -4.46 -13.89 -12.12
CA HIS A 216 -5.52 -14.50 -11.33
C HIS A 216 -5.84 -15.91 -11.82
N ALA A 217 -6.03 -16.09 -13.12
CA ALA A 217 -6.26 -17.40 -13.73
C ALA A 217 -5.10 -18.38 -13.46
N ALA A 218 -3.85 -17.92 -13.62
CA ALA A 218 -2.66 -18.73 -13.34
C ALA A 218 -2.57 -19.13 -11.87
N LEU A 219 -2.85 -18.22 -10.94
CA LEU A 219 -2.82 -18.51 -9.51
C LEU A 219 -3.98 -19.44 -9.10
N ARG A 220 -5.17 -19.22 -9.65
CA ARG A 220 -6.35 -20.07 -9.44
C ARG A 220 -6.11 -21.50 -9.92
N ALA A 221 -5.46 -21.68 -11.07
CA ALA A 221 -5.07 -23.00 -11.56
C ALA A 221 -4.11 -23.74 -10.63
N ARG A 222 -3.29 -23.02 -9.85
CA ARG A 222 -2.32 -23.59 -8.90
C ARG A 222 -2.92 -23.87 -7.52
N LEU A 223 -3.80 -22.99 -7.02
CA LEU A 223 -4.24 -22.98 -5.63
C LEU A 223 -5.75 -23.25 -5.43
N GLY A 224 -6.53 -23.33 -6.50
CA GLY A 224 -7.99 -23.39 -6.40
C GLY A 224 -8.62 -22.00 -6.25
N GLU A 225 -9.60 -21.82 -5.38
CA GLU A 225 -10.28 -20.54 -5.19
C GLU A 225 -9.32 -19.44 -4.71
N VAL A 226 -9.29 -18.32 -5.43
CA VAL A 226 -8.41 -17.17 -5.16
C VAL A 226 -9.24 -15.90 -5.18
N ARG A 227 -9.18 -15.10 -4.11
CA ARG A 227 -9.75 -13.75 -4.07
C ARG A 227 -8.80 -12.78 -4.76
N CYS A 228 -9.31 -12.01 -5.71
CA CYS A 228 -8.62 -10.82 -6.19
C CYS A 228 -8.95 -9.63 -5.28
N VAL A 229 -7.93 -9.00 -4.70
CA VAL A 229 -8.06 -7.79 -3.88
C VAL A 229 -7.44 -6.62 -4.63
N LEU A 230 -8.22 -5.57 -4.90
CA LEU A 230 -7.73 -4.35 -5.52
C LEU A 230 -7.47 -3.29 -4.46
N THR A 231 -6.33 -2.63 -4.54
CA THR A 231 -5.99 -1.48 -3.70
C THR A 231 -5.23 -0.43 -4.53
N GLY A 232 -5.04 0.76 -3.97
CA GLY A 232 -4.36 1.87 -4.66
C GLY A 232 -5.30 2.80 -5.43
N GLY A 233 -4.76 3.95 -5.84
CA GLY A 233 -5.55 5.08 -6.35
C GLY A 233 -6.24 4.84 -7.69
N ALA A 234 -5.69 3.95 -8.53
CA ALA A 234 -6.27 3.61 -9.83
C ALA A 234 -7.29 2.46 -9.76
N GLY A 235 -7.60 1.91 -8.56
CA GLY A 235 -8.59 0.85 -8.36
C GLY A 235 -9.97 1.18 -8.94
N ARG A 236 -10.43 2.42 -8.71
CA ARG A 236 -11.74 2.89 -9.22
C ARG A 236 -11.81 3.00 -10.73
N TRP A 237 -10.69 3.33 -11.36
CA TRP A 237 -10.60 3.41 -12.82
C TRP A 237 -10.59 2.02 -13.46
N LEU A 238 -9.94 1.03 -12.82
CA LEU A 238 -9.80 -0.31 -13.38
C LEU A 238 -10.99 -1.24 -13.07
N SER A 239 -11.58 -1.11 -11.88
CA SER A 239 -12.61 -2.02 -11.35
C SER A 239 -13.78 -2.30 -12.30
N PRO A 240 -14.37 -1.30 -13.01
CA PRO A 240 -15.48 -1.55 -13.93
C PRO A 240 -15.13 -2.42 -15.14
N HIS A 241 -13.84 -2.61 -15.43
CA HIS A 241 -13.35 -3.30 -16.62
C HIS A 241 -12.82 -4.71 -16.34
N LEU A 242 -12.79 -5.14 -15.07
CA LEU A 242 -12.42 -6.50 -14.70
C LEU A 242 -13.64 -7.42 -14.80
N CYS A 243 -13.49 -8.51 -15.54
CA CYS A 243 -14.49 -9.57 -15.68
C CYS A 243 -14.44 -10.57 -14.51
N ILE A 244 -13.36 -10.58 -13.74
CA ILE A 244 -13.22 -11.42 -12.54
C ILE A 244 -13.88 -10.78 -11.31
N SER A 245 -14.39 -11.62 -10.41
CA SER A 245 -14.82 -11.16 -9.08
C SER A 245 -13.62 -10.61 -8.31
N HIS A 246 -13.80 -9.43 -7.73
CA HIS A 246 -12.76 -8.74 -6.99
C HIS A 246 -13.34 -7.97 -5.81
N THR A 247 -12.48 -7.61 -4.86
CA THR A 247 -12.85 -6.83 -3.68
C THR A 247 -11.92 -5.64 -3.56
N ALA A 248 -12.46 -4.44 -3.41
CA ALA A 248 -11.67 -3.27 -3.10
C ALA A 248 -11.31 -3.26 -1.60
N HIS A 249 -10.06 -2.95 -1.27
CA HIS A 249 -9.63 -2.69 0.10
C HIS A 249 -8.70 -1.47 0.09
N ASP A 250 -9.17 -0.38 0.71
CA ASP A 250 -8.43 0.87 0.75
C ASP A 250 -7.32 0.83 1.82
N ASN A 251 -6.11 1.21 1.42
CA ASN A 251 -4.96 1.43 2.29
C ASN A 251 -4.46 0.18 3.04
N LEU A 252 -4.32 -0.95 2.33
CA LEU A 252 -3.70 -2.18 2.85
C LEU A 252 -2.31 -1.98 3.46
N VAL A 253 -1.51 -1.02 2.96
CA VAL A 253 -0.21 -0.69 3.58
C VAL A 253 -0.39 -0.18 5.02
N LEU A 254 -1.32 0.76 5.25
CA LEU A 254 -1.60 1.27 6.58
C LEU A 254 -2.18 0.17 7.48
N ALA A 255 -3.05 -0.70 6.93
CA ALA A 255 -3.55 -1.86 7.67
C ALA A 255 -2.41 -2.81 8.09
N GLY A 256 -1.45 -3.06 7.19
CA GLY A 256 -0.28 -3.87 7.51
C GLY A 256 0.62 -3.25 8.57
N LEU A 257 0.88 -1.94 8.48
CA LEU A 257 1.63 -1.20 9.50
C LEU A 257 0.94 -1.29 10.87
N PHE A 258 -0.39 -1.26 10.92
CA PHE A 258 -1.14 -1.45 12.15
C PHE A 258 -0.94 -2.85 12.75
N GLU A 259 -0.99 -3.89 11.92
CA GLU A 259 -0.79 -5.27 12.37
C GLU A 259 0.64 -5.49 12.89
N ILE A 260 1.65 -4.91 12.21
CA ILE A 260 3.04 -4.91 12.68
C ILE A 260 3.14 -4.22 14.04
N ALA A 261 2.63 -2.99 14.15
CA ALA A 261 2.66 -2.21 15.38
C ALA A 261 1.95 -2.92 16.55
N SER A 262 0.83 -3.58 16.26
CA SER A 262 0.07 -4.38 17.24
C SER A 262 0.87 -5.58 17.73
N SER A 263 1.57 -6.28 16.82
CA SER A 263 2.35 -7.47 17.17
C SER A 263 3.55 -7.15 18.07
N GLU A 264 4.25 -6.05 17.83
CA GLU A 264 5.40 -5.64 18.64
C GLU A 264 4.98 -5.06 20.00
N SER A 265 3.81 -4.42 20.06
CA SER A 265 3.25 -3.96 21.33
C SER A 265 2.88 -5.14 22.24
N ASN A 266 2.33 -6.22 21.68
CA ASN A 266 2.05 -7.44 22.43
C ASN A 266 3.33 -8.17 22.87
N ALA A 267 4.36 -8.22 22.02
CA ALA A 267 5.65 -8.83 22.39
C ALA A 267 6.32 -8.12 23.58
N SER A 268 6.17 -6.79 23.68
CA SER A 268 6.67 -6.03 24.84
C SER A 268 5.89 -6.27 26.14
N LEU A 269 4.66 -6.80 26.05
CA LEU A 269 3.87 -7.24 27.22
C LEU A 269 4.22 -8.67 27.65
N GLU A 270 4.73 -9.51 26.74
CA GLU A 270 5.19 -10.88 27.04
C GLU A 270 6.61 -10.92 27.62
N SER A 271 7.41 -9.84 27.50
CA SER A 271 8.77 -9.75 28.07
C SER A 271 8.84 -9.35 29.56
N HIS A 272 7.71 -9.33 30.28
CA HIS A 272 7.67 -9.10 31.73
C HIS A 272 6.93 -10.22 32.47
N THR A 273 7.44 -11.44 32.36
CA THR A 273 7.31 -12.42 33.44
C THR A 273 8.52 -13.37 33.45
N LEU A 274 9.57 -12.92 34.14
CA LEU A 274 10.44 -13.74 34.99
C LEU A 274 10.81 -12.90 36.22
#